data_AF-A0A8T9CCJ7-F1
#
_entry.id   AF-A0A8T9CCJ7-F1
#
_cell.length_a   1.000
_cell.length_b   1.000
_cell.length_c   1.000
_cell.angle_alpha   90.00
_cell.angle_beta   90.00
_cell.angle_gamma   90.00
#
_symmetry.space_group_name_H-M   'P 1'
#
loop_
_entity.id
_entity.type
_entity.pdbx_description
1 polymer ?
#
loop_
_entity_poly.entity_id
_entity_poly.type
_entity_poly.pdbx_seq_one_letter_code
_entity_poly.pdbx_strand_id
1 'polypeptide(L)'
;MAVSAFGHLAIQFPLMHPIMKAFPDWITERMTPDLHILLVLQKDLRMKIAKIISGEDQSHTKTQHPTIFHELLESNLPPQEKAIDRLGDEAQLMIGAGLETVAWTLATTSYHLISNPTILEKLRKLLEKAIPNPMAKMDLLHLEKLPYLTACIQEGIRLTYGVTSRNPRISRSQPTKYKDWSIPAGTPVSMTIIDVHHDEGIYPDSRSFIPERWVDNPKTPNGSNLSRYFVAFGKGSRACLGINLAHAELYLALATVFRRFTFELYNTDISDIELAHDFFSPSPKLDSKGVRVKVISSVA
;
A
#
# COMPACT_ATOMS: atom_id res chain seq x y z
N MET A 1 -10.92 1.83 -9.25
CA MET A 1 -11.37 0.86 -10.28
C MET A 1 -10.99 1.28 -11.70
N ALA A 2 -11.27 2.50 -12.18
CA ALA A 2 -11.03 2.83 -13.60
C ALA A 2 -9.59 2.68 -14.12
N VAL A 3 -8.57 3.13 -13.36
CA VAL A 3 -7.15 2.98 -13.74
C VAL A 3 -6.78 1.51 -13.92
N SER A 4 -7.33 0.67 -13.06
CA SER A 4 -7.08 -0.76 -13.11
C SER A 4 -7.85 -1.46 -14.23
N ALA A 5 -9.12 -1.12 -14.41
CA ALA A 5 -9.98 -1.70 -15.44
C ALA A 5 -9.45 -1.43 -16.86
N PHE A 6 -8.84 -0.26 -17.11
CA PHE A 6 -8.25 0.08 -18.41
C PHE A 6 -6.74 -0.15 -18.51
N GLY A 7 -6.06 -0.44 -17.41
CA GLY A 7 -4.60 -0.55 -17.36
C GLY A 7 -4.04 -1.63 -18.28
N HIS A 8 -4.73 -2.77 -18.38
CA HIS A 8 -4.33 -3.86 -19.27
C HIS A 8 -4.38 -3.43 -20.76
N LEU A 9 -5.40 -2.67 -21.17
CA LEU A 9 -5.47 -2.13 -22.54
C LEU A 9 -4.36 -1.11 -22.80
N ALA A 10 -4.07 -0.24 -21.84
CA ALA A 10 -3.02 0.77 -21.99
C ALA A 10 -1.62 0.15 -22.17
N ILE A 11 -1.36 -0.99 -21.51
CA ILE A 11 -0.09 -1.72 -21.63
C ILE A 11 0.01 -2.44 -22.98
N GLN A 12 -1.09 -3.04 -23.47
CA GLN A 12 -1.09 -3.79 -24.74
C GLN A 12 -1.19 -2.89 -25.97
N PHE A 13 -1.78 -1.70 -25.82
CA PHE A 13 -1.97 -0.71 -26.89
C PHE A 13 -1.26 0.60 -26.53
N PRO A 14 0.07 0.70 -26.75
CA PRO A 14 0.86 1.86 -26.32
C PRO A 14 0.44 3.18 -26.98
N LEU A 15 -0.26 3.12 -28.12
CA LEU A 15 -0.84 4.30 -28.80
C LEU A 15 -2.11 4.84 -28.13
N MET A 16 -2.76 4.04 -27.27
CA MET A 16 -4.03 4.42 -26.65
C MET A 16 -3.87 5.65 -25.75
N HIS A 17 -2.82 5.71 -24.94
CA HIS A 17 -2.60 6.84 -24.03
C HIS A 17 -2.30 8.16 -24.75
N PRO A 18 -1.39 8.22 -25.75
CA PRO A 18 -1.20 9.40 -26.60
C PRO A 18 -2.50 9.84 -27.31
N ILE A 19 -3.28 8.90 -27.84
CA ILE A 19 -4.55 9.20 -28.51
C ILE A 19 -5.57 9.79 -27.52
N MET A 20 -5.70 9.21 -26.32
CA MET A 20 -6.59 9.73 -25.29
C MET A 20 -6.20 11.14 -24.85
N LYS A 21 -4.90 11.42 -24.70
CA LYS A 21 -4.40 12.77 -24.38
C LYS A 21 -4.63 13.80 -25.48
N ALA A 22 -4.84 13.35 -26.73
CA ALA A 22 -5.11 14.25 -27.85
C ALA A 22 -6.58 14.71 -27.91
N PHE A 23 -7.50 14.04 -27.21
CA PHE A 23 -8.89 14.48 -27.14
C PHE A 23 -9.05 15.71 -26.23
N PRO A 24 -9.91 16.68 -26.61
CA PRO A 24 -10.38 17.72 -25.71
C PRO A 24 -10.93 17.17 -24.39
N ASP A 25 -10.68 17.87 -23.28
CA ASP A 25 -11.07 17.44 -21.93
C ASP A 25 -12.55 17.05 -21.81
N TRP A 26 -13.45 17.82 -22.45
CA TRP A 26 -14.89 17.56 -22.43
C TRP A 26 -15.30 16.25 -23.12
N ILE A 27 -14.54 15.79 -24.12
CA ILE A 27 -14.76 14.48 -24.77
C ILE A 27 -14.32 13.38 -23.82
N THR A 28 -13.14 13.53 -23.21
CA THR A 28 -12.58 12.55 -22.27
C THR A 28 -13.43 12.40 -21.01
N GLU A 29 -13.97 13.51 -20.51
CA GLU A 29 -14.96 13.57 -19.43
C GLU A 29 -16.23 12.78 -19.73
N ARG A 30 -16.75 12.94 -20.95
CA ARG A 30 -17.99 12.28 -21.36
C ARG A 30 -17.80 10.80 -21.66
N MET A 31 -16.63 10.41 -22.16
CA MET A 31 -16.30 9.02 -22.46
C MET A 31 -15.98 8.21 -21.21
N THR A 32 -15.31 8.82 -20.23
CA THR A 32 -14.80 8.12 -19.04
C THR A 32 -14.81 9.05 -17.82
N PRO A 33 -15.95 9.19 -17.10
CA PRO A 33 -16.07 10.08 -15.95
C PRO A 33 -15.05 9.82 -14.83
N ASP A 34 -14.73 8.55 -14.56
CA ASP A 34 -13.73 8.18 -13.56
C ASP A 34 -12.29 8.60 -13.96
N LEU A 35 -12.00 8.65 -15.27
CA LEU A 35 -10.69 9.09 -15.76
C LEU A 35 -10.54 10.61 -15.63
N HIS A 36 -11.63 11.37 -15.70
CA HIS A 36 -11.58 12.82 -15.49
C HIS A 36 -11.02 13.18 -14.11
N ILE A 37 -11.41 12.48 -13.04
CA ILE A 37 -10.87 12.72 -11.70
C ILE A 37 -9.35 12.53 -11.69
N LEU A 38 -8.84 11.51 -12.38
CA LEU A 38 -7.40 11.28 -12.52
C LEU A 38 -6.71 12.40 -13.30
N LEU A 39 -7.33 12.90 -14.37
CA LEU A 39 -6.80 13.98 -15.19
C LEU A 39 -6.76 15.31 -14.42
N VAL A 40 -7.80 15.60 -13.62
CA VAL A 40 -7.83 16.76 -12.72
C VAL A 40 -6.70 16.65 -11.69
N LEU A 41 -6.56 15.50 -11.04
CA LEU A 41 -5.46 15.26 -10.11
C LEU A 41 -4.09 15.48 -10.79
N GLN A 42 -3.91 14.97 -12.02
CA GLN A 42 -2.69 15.16 -12.79
C GLN A 42 -2.37 16.63 -13.09
N LYS A 43 -3.38 17.44 -13.40
CA LYS A 43 -3.24 18.89 -13.63
C LYS A 43 -2.91 19.60 -12.32
N ASP A 44 -3.62 19.28 -11.24
CA ASP A 44 -3.41 19.88 -9.92
C ASP A 44 -2.00 19.62 -9.38
N LEU A 45 -1.48 18.40 -9.57
CA LEU A 45 -0.12 18.06 -9.16
C LEU A 45 0.93 18.84 -9.96
N ARG A 46 0.76 18.95 -11.28
CA ARG A 46 1.65 19.77 -12.12
C ARG A 46 1.61 21.24 -11.72
N MET A 47 0.42 21.78 -11.44
CA MET A 47 0.28 23.15 -10.96
C MET A 47 0.97 23.36 -9.60
N LYS A 48 0.83 22.41 -8.67
CA LYS A 48 1.55 22.45 -7.38
C LYS A 48 3.06 22.43 -7.56
N ILE A 49 3.58 21.56 -8.42
CA ILE A 49 5.01 21.52 -8.76
C ILE A 49 5.47 22.85 -9.38
N ALA A 50 4.70 23.41 -10.31
CA ALA A 50 5.04 24.70 -10.92
C ALA A 50 5.13 25.82 -9.88
N LYS A 51 4.21 25.84 -8.90
CA LYS A 51 4.23 26.80 -7.78
C LYS A 51 5.41 26.61 -6.83
N ILE A 52 5.82 25.36 -6.61
CA ILE A 52 7.04 25.05 -5.83
C ILE A 52 8.28 25.60 -6.58
N ILE A 53 8.38 25.34 -7.88
CA ILE A 53 9.51 25.79 -8.71
C ILE A 53 9.55 27.33 -8.82
N SER A 54 8.39 28.00 -8.97
CA SER A 54 8.33 29.47 -9.06
C SER A 54 8.54 30.17 -7.72
N GLY A 55 8.53 29.42 -6.60
CA GLY A 55 8.62 29.97 -5.25
C GLY A 55 7.31 30.57 -4.73
N GLU A 56 6.20 30.41 -5.44
CA GLU A 56 4.87 30.80 -4.95
C GLU A 56 4.40 29.92 -3.78
N ASP A 57 4.76 28.63 -3.78
CA ASP A 57 4.46 27.72 -2.68
C ASP A 57 5.59 27.72 -1.63
N GLN A 58 5.36 28.47 -0.55
CA GLN A 58 6.25 28.58 0.60
C GLN A 58 5.82 27.64 1.75
N SER A 59 4.97 26.65 1.52
CA SER A 59 4.45 25.77 2.59
C SER A 59 5.56 24.98 3.30
N HIS A 60 6.64 24.66 2.60
CA HIS A 60 7.82 23.97 3.14
C HIS A 60 8.51 24.77 4.28
N THR A 61 8.36 26.10 4.32
CA THR A 61 8.93 26.95 5.39
C THR A 61 8.28 26.67 6.76
N LYS A 62 7.10 26.03 6.78
CA LYS A 62 6.40 25.63 8.00
C LYS A 62 6.86 24.27 8.54
N THR A 63 7.72 23.56 7.79
CA THR A 63 8.22 22.24 8.18
C THR A 63 9.69 22.32 8.60
N GLN A 64 10.11 21.43 9.50
CA GLN A 64 11.50 21.40 10.01
C GLN A 64 12.49 20.75 9.04
N HIS A 65 12.02 20.18 7.94
CA HIS A 65 12.81 19.47 6.95
C HIS A 65 12.32 19.82 5.54
N PRO A 66 13.19 19.74 4.51
CA PRO A 66 12.74 19.90 3.13
C PRO A 66 11.73 18.80 2.75
N THR A 67 10.83 19.12 1.83
CA THR A 67 9.97 18.10 1.21
C THR A 67 10.75 17.35 0.12
N ILE A 68 10.27 16.18 -0.29
CA ILE A 68 10.86 15.40 -1.39
C ILE A 68 11.11 16.24 -2.66
N PHE A 69 10.17 17.13 -3.04
CA PHE A 69 10.34 17.93 -4.25
C PHE A 69 11.39 19.03 -4.13
N HIS A 70 11.58 19.58 -2.93
CA HIS A 70 12.66 20.54 -2.69
C HIS A 70 14.01 19.83 -2.77
N GLU A 71 14.13 18.65 -2.15
CA GLU A 71 15.34 17.82 -2.24
C GLU A 71 15.66 17.42 -3.70
N LEU A 72 14.65 17.02 -4.48
CA LEU A 72 14.82 16.68 -5.90
C LEU A 72 15.27 17.91 -6.72
N LEU A 73 14.70 19.09 -6.47
CA LEU A 73 15.06 20.32 -7.16
C LEU A 73 16.47 20.80 -6.81
N GLU A 74 16.90 20.62 -5.57
CA GLU A 74 18.25 21.01 -5.08
C GLU A 74 19.34 19.98 -5.40
N SER A 75 18.95 18.74 -5.74
CA SER A 75 19.89 17.65 -6.06
C SER A 75 20.73 17.89 -7.32
N ASN A 76 21.68 16.99 -7.59
CA ASN A 76 22.49 16.99 -8.82
C ASN A 76 21.79 16.35 -10.03
N LEU A 77 20.46 16.18 -9.99
CA LEU A 77 19.72 15.59 -11.10
C LEU A 77 19.79 16.47 -12.37
N PRO A 78 19.83 15.86 -13.57
CA PRO A 78 19.77 16.60 -14.82
C PRO A 78 18.51 17.48 -14.93
N PRO A 79 18.55 18.61 -15.66
CA PRO A 79 17.40 19.50 -15.80
C PRO A 79 16.13 18.81 -16.32
N GLN A 80 16.27 17.76 -17.15
CA GLN A 80 15.14 17.02 -17.69
C GLN A 80 14.39 16.25 -16.60
N GLU A 81 15.10 15.75 -15.58
CA GLU A 81 14.51 15.04 -14.44
C GLU A 81 13.80 15.99 -13.46
N LYS A 82 14.09 17.29 -13.56
CA LYS A 82 13.50 18.36 -12.74
C LYS A 82 12.35 19.09 -13.44
N ALA A 83 11.99 18.69 -14.66
CA ALA A 83 10.90 19.30 -15.41
C ALA A 83 9.55 19.13 -14.70
N ILE A 84 8.65 20.11 -14.85
CA ILE A 84 7.31 20.11 -14.21
C ILE A 84 6.54 18.81 -14.50
N ASP A 85 6.55 18.35 -15.75
CA ASP A 85 5.86 17.12 -16.12
C ASP A 85 6.47 15.88 -15.45
N ARG A 86 7.80 15.80 -15.38
CA ARG A 86 8.50 14.67 -14.75
C ARG A 86 8.19 14.61 -13.25
N LEU A 87 8.36 15.74 -12.55
CA LEU A 87 8.07 15.83 -11.11
C LEU A 87 6.57 15.68 -10.81
N GLY A 88 5.70 16.14 -11.72
CA GLY A 88 4.26 15.91 -11.64
C GLY A 88 3.88 14.43 -11.72
N ASP A 89 4.55 13.67 -12.60
CA ASP A 89 4.39 12.22 -12.68
C ASP A 89 4.92 11.52 -11.42
N GLU A 90 6.06 11.96 -10.86
CA GLU A 90 6.56 11.44 -9.57
C GLU A 90 5.60 11.73 -8.41
N ALA A 91 4.98 12.91 -8.38
CA ALA A 91 3.98 13.27 -7.39
C ALA A 91 2.75 12.37 -7.47
N GLN A 92 2.28 12.10 -8.68
CA GLN A 92 1.16 11.18 -8.89
C GLN A 92 1.51 9.77 -8.43
N LEU A 93 2.70 9.28 -8.76
CA LEU A 93 3.17 7.96 -8.35
C LEU A 93 3.25 7.84 -6.82
N MET A 94 3.85 8.82 -6.14
CA MET A 94 4.00 8.79 -4.68
C MET A 94 2.66 8.84 -3.96
N ILE A 95 1.75 9.71 -4.36
CA ILE A 95 0.41 9.81 -3.75
C ILE A 95 -0.39 8.54 -4.01
N GLY A 96 -0.42 8.05 -5.25
CA GLY A 96 -1.17 6.84 -5.59
C GLY A 96 -0.66 5.61 -4.83
N ALA A 97 0.66 5.40 -4.82
CA ALA A 97 1.28 4.27 -4.15
C ALA A 97 1.09 4.30 -2.62
N GLY A 98 1.25 5.47 -2.00
CA GLY A 98 1.12 5.62 -0.55
C GLY A 98 -0.32 5.53 -0.05
N LEU A 99 -1.29 6.03 -0.82
CA LEU A 99 -2.68 6.11 -0.38
C LEU A 99 -3.42 4.77 -0.52
N GLU A 100 -3.45 4.20 -1.73
CA GLU A 100 -4.34 3.08 -2.04
C GLU A 100 -3.95 1.82 -1.26
N THR A 101 -2.65 1.50 -1.23
CA THR A 101 -2.13 0.28 -0.60
C THR A 101 -2.28 0.29 0.93
N VAL A 102 -2.05 1.43 1.57
CA VAL A 102 -2.20 1.58 3.02
C VAL A 102 -3.68 1.58 3.41
N ALA A 103 -4.53 2.32 2.67
CA ALA A 103 -5.98 2.32 2.91
C ALA A 103 -6.58 0.90 2.83
N TRP A 104 -6.17 0.12 1.81
CA TRP A 104 -6.59 -1.27 1.67
C TRP A 104 -6.12 -2.14 2.85
N THR A 105 -4.88 -1.96 3.29
CA THR A 105 -4.32 -2.70 4.43
C THR A 105 -5.04 -2.34 5.72
N LEU A 106 -5.33 -1.07 5.96
CA LEU A 106 -6.10 -0.62 7.12
C LEU A 106 -7.51 -1.21 7.13
N ALA A 107 -8.22 -1.16 6.00
CA ALA A 107 -9.58 -1.69 5.89
C ALA A 107 -9.63 -3.20 6.14
N THR A 108 -8.76 -3.96 5.47
CA THR A 108 -8.71 -5.42 5.57
C THR A 108 -8.30 -5.87 6.97
N THR A 109 -7.26 -5.25 7.55
CA THR A 109 -6.85 -5.54 8.93
C THR A 109 -7.97 -5.21 9.92
N SER A 110 -8.66 -4.09 9.72
CA SER A 110 -9.79 -3.72 10.57
C SER A 110 -10.94 -4.72 10.49
N TYR A 111 -11.28 -5.20 9.29
CA TYR A 111 -12.27 -6.26 9.13
C TYR A 111 -11.88 -7.52 9.93
N HIS A 112 -10.64 -7.98 9.80
CA HIS A 112 -10.18 -9.17 10.53
C HIS A 112 -10.16 -8.97 12.03
N LEU A 113 -9.78 -7.79 12.53
CA LEU A 113 -9.85 -7.49 13.96
C LEU A 113 -11.31 -7.52 14.46
N ILE A 114 -12.22 -6.82 13.79
CA ILE A 114 -13.63 -6.70 14.22
C ILE A 114 -14.36 -8.04 14.13
N SER A 115 -14.08 -8.85 13.11
CA SER A 115 -14.66 -10.20 12.97
C SER A 115 -14.10 -11.23 13.95
N ASN A 116 -13.00 -10.94 14.67
CA ASN A 116 -12.38 -11.84 15.63
C ASN A 116 -12.32 -11.19 17.03
N PRO A 117 -13.40 -11.28 17.85
CA PRO A 117 -13.48 -10.61 19.15
C PRO A 117 -12.32 -10.92 20.10
N THR A 118 -11.83 -12.15 20.10
CA THR A 118 -10.70 -12.57 20.95
C THR A 118 -9.40 -11.84 20.59
N ILE A 119 -9.11 -11.71 19.29
CA ILE A 119 -7.92 -11.01 18.80
C ILE A 119 -8.04 -9.52 19.10
N LEU A 120 -9.21 -8.93 18.81
CA LEU A 120 -9.48 -7.51 19.07
C LEU A 120 -9.37 -7.16 20.55
N GLU A 121 -9.94 -7.99 21.43
CA GLU A 121 -9.86 -7.78 22.88
C GLU A 121 -8.42 -7.80 23.39
N LYS A 122 -7.59 -8.72 22.88
CA LYS A 122 -6.16 -8.79 23.21
C LYS A 122 -5.41 -7.55 22.73
N LEU A 123 -5.70 -7.07 21.51
CA LEU A 123 -5.13 -5.82 21.00
C LEU A 123 -5.57 -4.61 21.83
N ARG A 124 -6.85 -4.53 22.20
CA ARG A 124 -7.39 -3.42 23.01
C ARG A 124 -6.75 -3.32 24.37
N LYS A 125 -6.66 -4.44 25.11
CA LYS A 125 -5.97 -4.47 26.41
C LYS A 125 -4.52 -4.00 26.32
N LEU A 126 -3.81 -4.39 25.26
CA LEU A 126 -2.46 -3.91 25.00
C LEU A 126 -2.44 -2.39 24.79
N LEU A 127 -3.33 -1.86 23.94
CA LEU A 127 -3.41 -0.43 23.63
C LEU A 127 -3.85 0.40 24.82
N GLU A 128 -4.79 -0.06 25.64
CA GLU A 128 -5.24 0.61 26.87
C GLU A 128 -4.10 0.75 27.88
N LYS A 129 -3.30 -0.30 28.05
CA LYS A 129 -2.12 -0.28 28.91
C LYS A 129 -1.02 0.63 28.35
N ALA A 130 -0.76 0.54 27.05
CA ALA A 130 0.31 1.29 26.40
C ALA A 130 -0.03 2.78 26.20
N ILE A 131 -1.32 3.11 26.09
CA ILE A 131 -1.86 4.45 25.84
C ILE A 131 -2.97 4.73 26.87
N PRO A 132 -2.63 5.07 28.12
CA PRO A 132 -3.63 5.31 29.17
C PRO A 132 -4.59 6.45 28.82
N ASN A 133 -4.07 7.55 28.27
CA ASN A 133 -4.88 8.65 27.76
C ASN A 133 -5.14 8.47 26.24
N PRO A 134 -6.38 8.13 25.83
CA PRO A 134 -6.71 7.91 24.41
C PRO A 134 -6.54 9.17 23.56
N MET A 135 -6.62 10.36 24.15
CA MET A 135 -6.50 11.66 23.47
C MET A 135 -5.06 12.17 23.42
N ALA A 136 -4.12 11.49 24.07
CA ALA A 136 -2.71 11.84 23.97
C ALA A 136 -2.19 11.66 22.54
N LYS A 137 -1.15 12.44 22.20
CA LYS A 137 -0.41 12.24 20.96
C LYS A 137 0.26 10.87 21.00
N MET A 138 0.02 10.08 19.95
CA MET A 138 0.67 8.78 19.80
C MET A 138 2.13 8.97 19.43
N ASP A 139 3.01 8.28 20.14
CA ASP A 139 4.44 8.19 19.80
C ASP A 139 4.70 6.94 18.95
N LEU A 140 5.16 7.14 17.72
CA LEU A 140 5.42 6.06 16.78
C LEU A 140 6.45 5.06 17.33
N LEU A 141 7.55 5.55 17.91
CA LEU A 141 8.64 4.68 18.41
C LEU A 141 8.18 3.79 19.57
N HIS A 142 7.22 4.27 20.36
CA HIS A 142 6.57 3.47 21.40
C HIS A 142 5.63 2.42 20.80
N LEU A 143 4.81 2.80 19.82
CA LEU A 143 3.87 1.88 19.14
C LEU A 143 4.59 0.75 18.41
N GLU A 144 5.71 1.03 17.76
CA GLU A 144 6.54 0.03 17.05
C GLU A 144 7.08 -1.07 17.97
N LYS A 145 7.18 -0.80 19.27
CA LYS A 145 7.64 -1.76 20.28
C LYS A 145 6.53 -2.63 20.85
N LEU A 146 5.28 -2.42 20.46
CA LEU A 146 4.13 -3.19 20.95
C LEU A 146 3.99 -4.49 20.14
N PRO A 147 4.44 -5.66 20.65
CA PRO A 147 4.66 -6.84 19.82
C PRO A 147 3.37 -7.35 19.16
N TYR A 148 2.25 -7.27 19.88
CA TYR A 148 0.98 -7.77 19.36
C TYR A 148 0.31 -6.80 18.37
N LEU A 149 0.55 -5.49 18.48
CA LEU A 149 0.14 -4.53 17.43
C LEU A 149 0.96 -4.77 16.16
N THR A 150 2.28 -4.90 16.28
CA THR A 150 3.17 -5.28 15.17
C THR A 150 2.70 -6.57 14.52
N ALA A 151 2.35 -7.58 15.31
CA ALA A 151 1.85 -8.86 14.83
C ALA A 151 0.55 -8.73 14.02
N CYS A 152 -0.41 -7.94 14.48
CA CYS A 152 -1.65 -7.67 13.74
C CYS A 152 -1.37 -6.96 12.42
N ILE A 153 -0.44 -6.01 12.40
CA ILE A 153 -0.02 -5.28 11.19
C ILE A 153 0.65 -6.23 10.19
N GLN A 154 1.60 -7.06 10.64
CA GLN A 154 2.30 -8.01 9.78
C GLN A 154 1.34 -9.02 9.15
N GLU A 155 0.41 -9.56 9.95
CA GLU A 155 -0.60 -10.50 9.42
C GLU A 155 -1.60 -9.81 8.48
N GLY A 156 -1.98 -8.58 8.78
CA GLY A 156 -2.81 -7.74 7.91
C GLY A 156 -2.16 -7.53 6.55
N ILE A 157 -0.90 -7.10 6.52
CA ILE A 157 -0.13 -6.92 5.28
C ILE A 157 0.03 -8.25 4.52
N ARG A 158 0.20 -9.37 5.24
CA ARG A 158 0.32 -10.69 4.60
C ARG A 158 -0.95 -11.03 3.82
N LEU A 159 -2.12 -10.83 4.42
CA LEU A 159 -3.42 -11.14 3.84
C LEU A 159 -3.94 -10.09 2.86
N THR A 160 -3.37 -8.88 2.85
CA THR A 160 -3.66 -7.89 1.81
C THR A 160 -2.79 -8.08 0.58
N TYR A 161 -1.70 -8.85 0.67
CA TYR A 161 -0.72 -9.13 -0.39
C TYR A 161 0.04 -7.91 -0.92
N GLY A 162 -0.40 -6.69 -0.63
CA GLY A 162 0.11 -5.46 -1.24
C GLY A 162 -0.31 -5.34 -2.70
N VAL A 163 0.53 -5.82 -3.62
CA VAL A 163 0.29 -5.83 -5.07
C VAL A 163 0.12 -7.28 -5.51
N THR A 164 -1.01 -7.60 -6.17
CA THR A 164 -1.31 -8.97 -6.63
C THR A 164 -0.65 -9.30 -7.97
N SER A 165 -0.46 -8.29 -8.81
CA SER A 165 0.27 -8.46 -10.05
C SER A 165 1.75 -8.82 -9.82
N ARG A 166 2.30 -9.57 -10.78
CA ARG A 166 3.71 -9.93 -10.78
C ARG A 166 4.57 -8.69 -10.98
N ASN A 167 5.65 -8.58 -10.21
CA ASN A 167 6.65 -7.52 -10.31
C ASN A 167 7.90 -8.03 -11.05
N PRO A 168 7.90 -8.10 -12.40
CA PRO A 168 9.00 -8.69 -13.13
C PRO A 168 10.29 -7.88 -12.98
N ARG A 169 11.41 -8.60 -13.01
CA ARG A 169 12.76 -8.06 -13.18
C ARG A 169 13.31 -8.64 -14.47
N ILE A 170 13.95 -7.79 -15.27
CA ILE A 170 14.49 -8.17 -16.57
C ILE A 170 15.97 -7.77 -16.59
N SER A 171 16.84 -8.76 -16.68
CA SER A 171 18.25 -8.52 -17.00
C SER A 171 18.37 -8.32 -18.50
N ARG A 172 18.53 -7.07 -18.96
CA ARG A 172 18.44 -6.73 -20.38
C ARG A 172 19.64 -7.19 -21.20
N SER A 173 20.83 -7.17 -20.62
CA SER A 173 22.09 -7.36 -21.36
C SER A 173 22.85 -8.63 -21.00
N GLN A 174 22.50 -9.29 -19.90
CA GLN A 174 23.26 -10.44 -19.38
C GLN A 174 22.31 -11.56 -18.95
N PRO A 175 22.69 -12.85 -19.16
CA PRO A 175 21.94 -13.96 -18.62
C PRO A 175 21.96 -13.93 -17.09
N THR A 176 20.82 -14.24 -16.45
CA THR A 176 20.75 -14.40 -14.99
C THR A 176 21.12 -15.83 -14.63
N LYS A 177 22.20 -16.00 -13.85
CA LYS A 177 22.60 -17.31 -13.30
C LYS A 177 21.86 -17.57 -11.99
N TYR A 178 21.22 -18.73 -11.88
CA TYR A 178 20.59 -19.19 -10.64
C TYR A 178 20.95 -20.67 -10.42
N LYS A 179 21.85 -20.92 -9.46
CA LYS A 179 22.46 -22.25 -9.29
C LYS A 179 23.02 -22.73 -10.64
N ASP A 180 22.65 -23.93 -11.08
CA ASP A 180 23.10 -24.51 -12.35
C ASP A 180 22.32 -23.99 -13.56
N TRP A 181 21.29 -23.16 -13.34
CA TRP A 181 20.44 -22.62 -14.40
C TRP A 181 20.98 -21.30 -14.96
N SER A 182 20.86 -21.15 -16.27
CA SER A 182 21.17 -19.92 -16.99
C SER A 182 19.91 -19.39 -17.68
N ILE A 183 19.32 -18.36 -17.10
CA ILE A 183 18.13 -17.70 -17.65
C ILE A 183 18.61 -16.67 -18.70
N PRO A 184 18.15 -16.74 -19.96
CA PRO A 184 18.59 -15.81 -21.00
C PRO A 184 18.36 -14.32 -20.66
N ALA A 185 19.18 -13.45 -21.26
CA ALA A 185 18.96 -12.02 -21.19
C ALA A 185 17.60 -11.66 -21.83
N GLY A 186 16.92 -10.66 -21.27
CA GLY A 186 15.60 -10.22 -21.71
C GLY A 186 14.44 -11.03 -21.13
N THR A 187 14.68 -12.15 -20.45
CA THR A 187 13.62 -12.94 -19.82
C THR A 187 13.10 -12.26 -18.55
N PRO A 188 11.78 -11.96 -18.45
CA PRO A 188 11.18 -11.48 -17.20
C PRO A 188 11.12 -12.59 -16.14
N VAL A 189 11.60 -12.27 -14.95
CA VAL A 189 11.56 -13.16 -13.78
C VAL A 189 10.80 -12.47 -12.64
N SER A 190 9.85 -13.17 -12.03
CA SER A 190 9.09 -12.68 -10.88
C SER A 190 8.71 -13.83 -9.95
N MET A 191 8.23 -13.48 -8.76
CA MET A 191 7.47 -14.37 -7.88
C MET A 191 6.00 -13.96 -7.87
N THR A 192 5.11 -14.87 -7.46
CA THR A 192 3.74 -14.53 -7.09
C THR A 192 3.69 -14.32 -5.58
N ILE A 193 3.33 -13.11 -5.13
CA ILE A 193 3.28 -12.81 -3.68
C ILE A 193 2.20 -13.65 -2.99
N ILE A 194 1.03 -13.78 -3.64
CA ILE A 194 -0.11 -14.57 -3.16
C ILE A 194 0.32 -16.02 -2.88
N ASP A 195 0.97 -16.67 -3.85
CA ASP A 195 1.41 -18.07 -3.71
C ASP A 195 2.37 -18.24 -2.53
N VAL A 196 3.29 -17.31 -2.31
CA VAL A 196 4.22 -17.35 -1.16
C VAL A 196 3.48 -17.16 0.16
N HIS A 197 2.55 -16.20 0.22
CA HIS A 197 1.78 -15.91 1.42
C HIS A 197 0.71 -16.97 1.75
N HIS A 198 0.35 -17.82 0.78
CA HIS A 198 -0.57 -18.95 0.93
C HIS A 198 0.08 -20.34 0.83
N ASP A 199 1.41 -20.41 0.82
CA ASP A 199 2.12 -21.66 0.96
C ASP A 199 1.92 -22.21 2.38
N GLU A 200 1.14 -23.28 2.52
CA GLU A 200 0.84 -23.93 3.80
C GLU A 200 2.09 -24.53 4.50
N GLY A 201 3.18 -24.77 3.75
CA GLY A 201 4.47 -25.14 4.31
C GLY A 201 5.23 -23.97 4.95
N ILE A 202 4.82 -22.73 4.66
CA ILE A 202 5.36 -21.50 5.24
C ILE A 202 4.38 -20.93 6.27
N TYR A 203 3.10 -20.82 5.92
CA TYR A 203 2.02 -20.23 6.70
C TYR A 203 0.86 -21.24 6.87
N PRO A 204 0.91 -22.18 7.84
CA PRO A 204 -0.19 -23.12 8.07
C PRO A 204 -1.51 -22.41 8.37
N ASP A 205 -2.64 -22.87 7.85
CA ASP A 205 -3.92 -22.14 7.89
C ASP A 205 -3.81 -20.77 7.22
N SER A 206 -3.19 -20.71 6.04
CA SER A 206 -2.72 -19.46 5.44
C SER A 206 -3.81 -18.42 5.17
N ARG A 207 -5.08 -18.82 5.07
CA ARG A 207 -6.21 -17.89 4.87
C ARG A 207 -6.75 -17.31 6.17
N SER A 208 -6.38 -17.86 7.31
CA SER A 208 -6.78 -17.38 8.63
C SER A 208 -5.90 -16.22 9.09
N PHE A 209 -6.51 -15.20 9.67
CA PHE A 209 -5.82 -14.07 10.31
C PHE A 209 -5.30 -14.52 11.68
N ILE A 210 -4.02 -14.86 11.77
CA ILE A 210 -3.39 -15.34 13.02
C ILE A 210 -2.17 -14.45 13.34
N PRO A 211 -2.34 -13.37 14.11
CA PRO A 211 -1.24 -12.52 14.56
C PRO A 211 -0.16 -13.28 15.33
N GLU A 212 -0.53 -14.33 16.07
CA GLU A 212 0.39 -15.15 16.87
C GLU A 212 1.57 -15.71 16.07
N ARG A 213 1.46 -15.85 14.74
CA ARG A 213 2.56 -16.24 13.84
C ARG A 213 3.78 -15.31 13.92
N TRP A 214 3.55 -14.06 14.29
CA TRP A 214 4.53 -12.97 14.28
C TRP A 214 5.09 -12.65 15.67
N VAL A 215 4.60 -13.32 16.72
CA VAL A 215 4.99 -13.12 18.11
C VAL A 215 6.09 -14.13 18.49
N ASP A 216 6.98 -13.74 19.39
CA ASP A 216 7.96 -14.62 20.04
C ASP A 216 8.74 -15.56 19.10
N ASN A 217 9.65 -15.00 18.30
CA ASN A 217 10.54 -15.71 17.36
C ASN A 217 9.80 -16.37 16.19
N PRO A 218 9.27 -15.56 15.25
CA PRO A 218 8.41 -16.05 14.17
C PRO A 218 9.17 -16.96 13.20
N LYS A 219 8.71 -18.21 13.11
CA LYS A 219 9.33 -19.27 12.30
C LYS A 219 8.30 -20.03 11.49
N THR A 220 8.74 -20.53 10.35
CA THR A 220 8.00 -21.54 9.58
C THR A 220 8.01 -22.89 10.30
N PRO A 221 7.14 -23.84 9.93
CA PRO A 221 7.16 -25.21 10.45
C PRO A 221 8.53 -25.90 10.35
N ASN A 222 9.33 -25.58 9.33
CA ASN A 222 10.69 -26.12 9.15
C ASN A 222 11.79 -25.34 9.91
N GLY A 223 11.42 -24.39 10.78
CA GLY A 223 12.34 -23.65 11.64
C GLY A 223 13.04 -22.45 10.98
N SER A 224 12.76 -22.15 9.71
CA SER A 224 13.28 -20.96 9.03
C SER A 224 12.62 -19.69 9.58
N ASN A 225 13.34 -18.58 9.62
CA ASN A 225 12.76 -17.30 10.04
C ASN A 225 11.65 -16.85 9.08
N LEU A 226 10.46 -16.53 9.61
CA LEU A 226 9.27 -16.21 8.82
C LEU A 226 9.42 -14.91 8.03
N SER A 227 10.21 -13.95 8.53
CA SER A 227 10.51 -12.69 7.82
C SER A 227 11.17 -12.92 6.45
N ARG A 228 11.80 -14.09 6.24
CA ARG A 228 12.34 -14.48 4.94
C ARG A 228 11.25 -14.55 3.87
N TYR A 229 10.05 -14.96 4.24
CA TYR A 229 8.93 -15.21 3.33
C TYR A 229 7.89 -14.09 3.36
N PHE A 230 8.06 -13.10 4.23
CA PHE A 230 7.28 -11.86 4.17
C PHE A 230 7.72 -11.03 2.96
N VAL A 231 6.90 -11.05 1.91
CA VAL A 231 7.28 -10.52 0.58
C VAL A 231 6.29 -9.51 -0.01
N ALA A 232 5.27 -9.06 0.75
CA ALA A 232 4.33 -8.02 0.32
C ALA A 232 5.01 -6.72 -0.15
N PHE A 233 6.14 -6.35 0.48
CA PHE A 233 6.92 -5.18 0.07
C PHE A 233 7.99 -5.49 -0.99
N GLY A 234 8.05 -6.71 -1.51
CA GLY A 234 9.17 -7.20 -2.30
C GLY A 234 10.48 -7.27 -1.49
N LYS A 235 11.59 -7.59 -2.18
CA LYS A 235 12.94 -7.66 -1.57
C LYS A 235 14.03 -7.20 -2.53
N GLY A 236 15.20 -6.89 -1.98
CA GLY A 236 16.39 -6.49 -2.72
C GLY A 236 16.33 -5.02 -3.18
N SER A 237 17.09 -4.69 -4.23
CA SER A 237 17.25 -3.31 -4.74
C SER A 237 15.98 -2.65 -5.28
N ARG A 238 14.89 -3.41 -5.41
CA ARG A 238 13.57 -2.95 -5.87
C ARG A 238 12.47 -3.29 -4.87
N ALA A 239 12.82 -3.37 -3.59
CA ALA A 239 11.86 -3.41 -2.50
C ALA A 239 11.07 -2.09 -2.44
N CYS A 240 9.91 -2.11 -1.80
CA CYS A 240 9.04 -0.96 -1.64
C CYS A 240 9.80 0.23 -1.04
N LEU A 241 9.78 1.36 -1.73
CA LEU A 241 10.39 2.61 -1.27
C LEU A 241 9.67 3.15 -0.02
N GLY A 242 8.35 2.94 0.05
CA GLY A 242 7.48 3.47 1.12
C GLY A 242 7.35 2.59 2.35
N ILE A 243 8.15 1.52 2.52
CA ILE A 243 7.95 0.53 3.60
C ILE A 243 7.88 1.16 5.00
N ASN A 244 8.75 2.13 5.29
CA ASN A 244 8.80 2.79 6.60
C ASN A 244 7.60 3.72 6.81
N LEU A 245 7.19 4.46 5.78
CA LEU A 245 6.02 5.33 5.85
C LEU A 245 4.73 4.50 6.00
N ALA A 246 4.60 3.43 5.25
CA ALA A 246 3.47 2.51 5.34
C ALA A 246 3.35 1.92 6.76
N HIS A 247 4.45 1.45 7.35
CA HIS A 247 4.43 0.99 8.73
C HIS A 247 4.02 2.10 9.71
N ALA A 248 4.60 3.31 9.59
CA ALA A 248 4.26 4.43 10.45
C ALA A 248 2.76 4.75 10.42
N GLU A 249 2.17 4.84 9.23
CA GLU A 249 0.74 5.08 9.04
C GLU A 249 -0.11 3.94 9.64
N LEU A 250 0.27 2.68 9.41
CA LEU A 250 -0.45 1.51 9.95
C LEU A 250 -0.41 1.47 11.48
N TYR A 251 0.75 1.73 12.10
CA TYR A 251 0.87 1.81 13.55
C TYR A 251 0.00 2.92 14.12
N LEU A 252 0.14 4.14 13.61
CA LEU A 252 -0.58 5.30 14.11
C LEU A 252 -2.10 5.16 13.93
N ALA A 253 -2.54 4.76 12.74
CA ALA A 253 -3.96 4.66 12.42
C ALA A 253 -4.64 3.53 13.20
N LEU A 254 -4.10 2.30 13.17
CA LEU A 254 -4.73 1.17 13.87
C LEU A 254 -4.72 1.39 15.39
N ALA A 255 -3.60 1.85 15.96
CA ALA A 255 -3.55 2.14 17.39
C ALA A 255 -4.58 3.22 17.77
N THR A 256 -4.66 4.32 17.00
CA THR A 256 -5.59 5.41 17.30
C THR A 256 -7.04 4.97 17.17
N VAL A 257 -7.39 4.34 16.07
CA VAL A 257 -8.77 3.92 15.76
C VAL A 257 -9.26 2.90 16.78
N PHE A 258 -8.49 1.84 17.05
CA PHE A 258 -8.92 0.77 17.96
C PHE A 258 -8.76 1.13 19.44
N ARG A 259 -7.96 2.14 19.79
CA ARG A 259 -7.90 2.70 21.15
C ARG A 259 -9.09 3.61 21.47
N ARG A 260 -9.60 4.33 20.48
CA ARG A 260 -10.64 5.37 20.66
C ARG A 260 -12.05 4.89 20.33
N PHE A 261 -12.22 3.92 19.45
CA PHE A 261 -13.52 3.56 18.92
C PHE A 261 -13.81 2.06 19.07
N THR A 262 -15.11 1.76 19.20
CA THR A 262 -15.68 0.41 19.09
C THR A 262 -16.51 0.31 17.85
N PHE A 263 -16.32 -0.78 17.12
CA PHE A 263 -16.96 -1.01 15.84
C PHE A 263 -17.72 -2.34 15.86
N GLU A 264 -18.82 -2.37 15.11
CA GLU A 264 -19.44 -3.61 14.63
C GLU A 264 -19.44 -3.60 13.09
N LEU A 265 -19.31 -4.77 12.45
CA LEU A 265 -19.45 -4.88 11.00
C LEU A 265 -20.87 -4.50 10.58
N TYR A 266 -21.01 -3.78 9.47
CA TYR A 266 -22.29 -3.37 8.92
C TYR A 266 -22.38 -3.76 7.45
N ASN A 267 -23.25 -4.73 7.13
CA ASN A 267 -23.45 -5.21 5.76
C ASN A 267 -22.12 -5.48 5.03
N THR A 268 -21.19 -6.13 5.74
CA THR A 268 -19.83 -6.43 5.28
C THR A 268 -19.50 -7.85 5.71
N ASP A 269 -18.96 -8.65 4.81
CA ASP A 269 -18.48 -10.00 5.07
C ASP A 269 -17.11 -10.25 4.43
N ILE A 270 -16.62 -11.49 4.48
CA ILE A 270 -15.27 -11.84 4.02
C ILE A 270 -15.10 -11.59 2.51
N SER A 271 -16.17 -11.68 1.73
CA SER A 271 -16.14 -11.45 0.27
C SER A 271 -15.92 -9.97 -0.10
N ASP A 272 -16.03 -9.04 0.86
CA ASP A 272 -15.70 -7.63 0.68
C ASP A 272 -14.19 -7.34 0.87
N ILE A 273 -13.41 -8.33 1.30
CA ILE A 273 -11.95 -8.21 1.45
C ILE A 273 -11.14 -9.29 0.75
N GLU A 274 -11.76 -10.41 0.38
CA GLU A 274 -11.08 -11.48 -0.36
C GLU A 274 -10.70 -11.06 -1.77
N LEU A 275 -9.57 -11.58 -2.24
CA LEU A 275 -9.12 -11.36 -3.62
C LEU A 275 -10.06 -12.10 -4.60
N ALA A 276 -10.87 -11.36 -5.33
CA ALA A 276 -11.69 -11.88 -6.42
C ALA A 276 -11.14 -11.48 -7.80
N HIS A 277 -10.46 -10.33 -7.89
CA HIS A 277 -9.92 -9.80 -9.14
C HIS A 277 -8.49 -9.29 -8.97
N ASP A 278 -7.61 -9.66 -9.91
CA ASP A 278 -6.25 -9.10 -10.01
C ASP A 278 -6.25 -7.92 -10.96
N PHE A 279 -6.06 -6.75 -10.36
CA PHE A 279 -6.28 -5.45 -10.96
C PHE A 279 -5.06 -4.58 -10.72
N PHE A 280 -3.86 -5.19 -10.77
CA PHE A 280 -2.62 -4.68 -10.17
C PHE A 280 -2.68 -4.68 -8.65
N SER A 281 -3.69 -4.00 -8.09
CA SER A 281 -4.09 -4.10 -6.69
C SER A 281 -5.07 -5.26 -6.49
N PRO A 282 -5.04 -5.94 -5.33
CA PRO A 282 -6.10 -6.88 -4.95
C PRO A 282 -7.46 -6.18 -4.95
N SER A 283 -8.47 -6.80 -5.55
CA SER A 283 -9.83 -6.26 -5.55
C SER A 283 -10.86 -7.33 -5.17
N PRO A 284 -11.84 -7.00 -4.32
CA PRO A 284 -12.93 -7.91 -3.96
C PRO A 284 -13.94 -8.06 -5.10
N LYS A 285 -15.10 -8.66 -4.79
CA LYS A 285 -16.25 -8.69 -5.71
C LYS A 285 -16.58 -7.27 -6.20
N LEU A 286 -16.97 -7.14 -7.47
CA LEU A 286 -17.14 -5.82 -8.12
C LEU A 286 -18.29 -4.98 -7.54
N ASP A 287 -19.27 -5.63 -6.92
CA ASP A 287 -20.40 -4.97 -6.26
C ASP A 287 -20.13 -4.63 -4.78
N SER A 288 -18.93 -4.95 -4.27
CA SER A 288 -18.52 -4.62 -2.91
C SER A 288 -18.66 -3.12 -2.64
N LYS A 289 -19.09 -2.79 -1.42
CA LYS A 289 -19.15 -1.42 -0.91
C LYS A 289 -17.97 -1.09 0.01
N GLY A 290 -16.96 -1.96 0.00
CA GLY A 290 -15.83 -1.94 0.93
C GLY A 290 -16.22 -2.35 2.34
N VAL A 291 -15.23 -2.29 3.24
CA VAL A 291 -15.43 -2.59 4.66
C VAL A 291 -16.25 -1.47 5.30
N ARG A 292 -17.47 -1.80 5.73
CA ARG A 292 -18.38 -0.87 6.40
C ARG A 292 -18.62 -1.32 7.83
N VAL A 293 -18.62 -0.34 8.73
CA VAL A 293 -18.76 -0.55 10.16
C VAL A 293 -19.68 0.49 10.76
N LYS A 294 -20.32 0.17 11.87
CA LYS A 294 -20.97 1.17 12.74
C LYS A 294 -20.08 1.44 13.94
N VAL A 295 -20.03 2.70 14.36
CA VAL A 295 -19.39 3.10 15.61
C VAL A 295 -20.38 2.84 16.74
N ILE A 296 -20.05 1.90 17.62
CA ILE A 296 -20.87 1.53 18.78
C ILE A 296 -20.57 2.43 19.98
N SER A 297 -19.30 2.79 20.15
CA SER A 297 -18.89 3.72 21.19
C SER A 297 -17.58 4.41 20.80
N SER A 298 -17.34 5.56 21.41
CA SER A 298 -16.09 6.29 21.31
C SER A 298 -15.64 6.75 22.71
N VAL A 299 -14.34 6.74 22.96
CA VAL A 299 -13.76 7.37 24.13
C VAL A 299 -13.49 8.83 23.76
N ALA A 300 -14.34 9.73 24.25
CA ALA A 300 -14.19 11.18 24.11
C ALA A 300 -13.09 11.70 25.05
#